data_AF-A0AAD0WY90-F1
#
_entry.id   AF-A0AAD0WY90-F1
#
_cell.length_a   1.000
_cell.length_b   1.000
_cell.length_c   1.000
_cell.angle_alpha   90.00
_cell.angle_beta   90.00
_cell.angle_gamma   90.00
#
_symmetry.space_group_name_H-M   'P 1'
#
loop_
_entity.id
_entity.type
_entity.pdbx_description
1 polymer ?
#
loop_
_entity_poly.entity_id
_entity_poly.type
_entity_poly.pdbx_seq_one_letter_code
_entity_poly.pdbx_strand_id
1 'polypeptide(L)'
;MEKVSALNFDNFLDYLNYVVSPASHFKSRPKTLEQWATRLGYKSSSILSMVLKGQRVPSHDLIASIAFDLDLSEDEARYLQLLVQLEKEKRKNKDCSRTLQYLNKLKSHGTFNRISLDEFSYISQWHFFAIKNLVLLEDFREDYDWISNQLRKKVQASKVKSSIEQLVKMGVLKRDKDGNLKKPTKGYSTGDTIPSSAIRSHHKEMISRGHESIDEIEMALRQISSLTLAIGDDDISKAKDKIIEFCQEFNHTFAKDKNADSIYQLNIQFFPHTLVKKGKQQ
;
A
#
# COMPACT_ATOMS: atom_id res chain seq x y z
N MET A 1 24.62 12.18 -4.81
CA MET A 1 23.40 13.01 -4.92
C MET A 1 22.22 12.07 -4.98
N GLU A 2 21.19 12.30 -4.18
CA GLU A 2 20.03 11.41 -4.04
C GLU A 2 19.09 11.51 -5.27
N LYS A 3 18.41 10.40 -5.57
CA LYS A 3 17.35 10.33 -6.59
C LYS A 3 16.21 11.27 -6.18
N VAL A 4 15.88 12.24 -7.04
CA VAL A 4 14.72 13.12 -6.83
C VAL A 4 13.45 12.28 -7.01
N SER A 5 12.57 12.33 -6.01
CA SER A 5 11.36 11.51 -5.96
C SER A 5 10.29 11.99 -6.95
N ALA A 6 9.53 11.05 -7.50
CA ALA A 6 8.36 11.36 -8.33
C ALA A 6 7.31 12.21 -7.60
N LEU A 7 7.26 12.12 -6.26
CA LEU A 7 6.35 12.88 -5.39
C LEU A 7 6.55 14.41 -5.47
N ASN A 8 7.72 14.87 -5.96
CA ASN A 8 8.05 16.29 -6.07
C ASN A 8 7.48 16.96 -7.33
N PHE A 9 6.71 16.22 -8.15
CA PHE A 9 6.19 16.71 -9.42
C PHE A 9 4.65 16.78 -9.39
N ASP A 10 4.09 17.80 -10.04
CA ASP A 10 2.64 18.03 -10.13
C ASP A 10 1.99 17.43 -11.37
N ASN A 11 2.81 17.01 -12.34
CA ASN A 11 2.36 16.31 -13.54
C ASN A 11 3.41 15.26 -13.95
N PHE A 12 2.97 14.22 -14.66
CA PHE A 12 3.84 13.12 -15.07
C PHE A 12 4.86 13.56 -16.14
N LEU A 13 4.54 14.57 -16.93
CA LEU A 13 5.38 15.04 -18.04
C LEU A 13 6.69 15.63 -17.53
N ASP A 14 6.61 16.49 -16.52
CA ASP A 14 7.76 17.11 -15.87
C ASP A 14 8.64 16.07 -15.19
N TYR A 15 8.04 15.06 -14.55
CA TYR A 15 8.79 13.95 -13.97
C TYR A 15 9.55 13.16 -15.05
N LEU A 16 8.88 12.76 -16.14
CA LEU A 16 9.54 12.00 -17.21
C LEU A 16 10.59 12.83 -17.95
N ASN A 17 10.37 14.12 -18.16
CA ASN A 17 11.36 15.04 -18.71
C ASN A 17 12.57 15.19 -17.79
N TYR A 18 12.35 15.26 -16.47
CA TYR A 18 13.43 15.22 -15.50
C TYR A 18 14.23 13.92 -15.60
N VAL A 19 13.58 12.75 -15.66
CA VAL A 19 14.24 11.43 -15.76
C VAL A 19 15.25 11.35 -16.91
N VAL A 20 14.90 11.88 -18.08
CA VAL A 20 15.79 11.86 -19.26
C VAL A 20 16.82 13.00 -19.25
N SER A 21 16.64 14.01 -18.40
CA SER A 21 17.49 15.20 -18.35
C SER A 21 18.91 14.92 -17.81
N PRO A 22 19.92 15.71 -18.24
CA PRO A 22 21.28 15.73 -17.69
C PRO A 22 21.39 15.73 -16.16
N ALA A 23 20.41 16.34 -15.49
CA ALA A 23 20.38 16.55 -14.05
C ALA A 23 19.86 15.33 -13.27
N SER A 24 19.39 14.27 -13.92
CA SER A 24 18.78 13.13 -13.23
C SER A 24 19.84 12.18 -12.63
N HIS A 25 19.63 11.79 -11.37
CA HIS A 25 20.54 10.94 -10.60
C HIS A 25 20.11 9.46 -10.52
N PHE A 26 19.49 8.94 -11.57
CA PHE A 26 19.16 7.51 -11.63
C PHE A 26 20.40 6.68 -11.98
N LYS A 27 20.67 5.60 -11.22
CA LYS A 27 21.76 4.66 -11.51
C LYS A 27 21.69 4.10 -12.94
N SER A 28 20.47 3.92 -13.43
CA SER A 28 20.13 3.41 -14.75
C SER A 28 19.54 4.52 -15.64
N ARG A 29 20.10 5.73 -15.62
CA ARG A 29 19.61 6.81 -16.49
C ARG A 29 19.76 6.44 -17.98
N PRO A 30 18.70 6.56 -18.79
CA PRO A 30 18.83 6.37 -20.24
C PRO A 30 19.64 7.51 -20.87
N LYS A 31 20.67 7.18 -21.66
CA LYS A 31 21.48 8.19 -22.38
C LYS A 31 20.80 8.65 -23.67
N THR A 32 19.98 7.79 -24.28
CA THR A 32 19.14 8.12 -25.45
C THR A 32 17.74 7.53 -25.30
N LEU A 33 16.76 8.08 -26.03
CA LEU A 33 15.39 7.56 -26.03
C LEU A 33 15.30 6.16 -26.66
N GLU A 34 16.15 5.85 -27.63
CA GLU A 34 16.26 4.53 -28.26
C GLU A 34 16.74 3.47 -27.27
N GLN A 35 17.74 3.81 -26.44
CA GLN A 35 18.22 2.92 -25.38
C GLN A 35 17.14 2.70 -24.33
N TRP A 36 16.38 3.75 -23.98
CA TRP A 36 15.29 3.62 -23.02
C TRP A 36 14.16 2.76 -23.56
N ALA A 37 13.74 2.99 -24.80
CA ALA A 37 12.68 2.21 -25.46
C ALA A 37 13.04 0.73 -25.50
N THR A 38 14.27 0.39 -25.89
CA THR A 38 14.76 -1.00 -25.91
C THR A 38 14.69 -1.64 -24.52
N ARG A 39 15.14 -0.94 -23.47
CA ARG A 39 15.07 -1.43 -22.07
C ARG A 39 13.65 -1.68 -21.60
N LEU A 40 12.71 -0.84 -22.04
CA LEU A 40 11.29 -0.95 -21.74
C LEU A 40 10.57 -2.00 -22.61
N GLY A 41 11.27 -2.70 -23.51
CA GLY A 41 10.69 -3.72 -24.38
C GLY A 41 10.06 -3.20 -25.68
N TYR A 42 10.30 -1.93 -26.04
CA TYR A 42 9.74 -1.30 -27.24
C TYR A 42 10.77 -1.23 -28.37
N LYS A 43 10.31 -1.55 -29.59
CA LYS A 43 11.15 -1.53 -30.82
C LYS A 43 11.51 -0.13 -31.32
N SER A 44 10.82 0.91 -30.85
CA SER A 44 11.00 2.29 -31.31
C SER A 44 10.81 3.29 -30.18
N SER A 45 11.63 4.34 -30.20
CA SER A 45 11.56 5.50 -29.29
C SER A 45 10.37 6.43 -29.58
N SER A 46 9.63 6.24 -30.69
CA SER A 46 8.53 7.12 -31.08
C SER A 46 7.47 7.25 -30.00
N ILE A 47 7.15 6.16 -29.28
CA ILE A 47 6.15 6.20 -28.19
C ILE A 47 6.63 7.07 -27.03
N LEU A 48 7.90 6.95 -26.63
CA LEU A 48 8.49 7.78 -25.58
C LEU A 48 8.59 9.24 -26.02
N SER A 49 8.97 9.50 -27.27
CA SER A 49 9.04 10.86 -27.82
C SER A 49 7.67 11.55 -27.80
N MET A 50 6.61 10.84 -28.22
CA MET A 50 5.23 11.37 -28.16
C MET A 50 4.76 11.63 -26.73
N VAL A 51 5.15 10.76 -25.79
CA VAL A 51 4.82 10.92 -24.35
C VAL A 51 5.55 12.14 -23.77
N LEU A 52 6.86 12.27 -24.00
CA LEU A 52 7.69 13.38 -23.50
C LEU A 52 7.33 14.74 -24.12
N LYS A 53 6.70 14.75 -25.29
CA LYS A 53 6.11 15.95 -25.92
C LYS A 53 4.68 16.23 -25.48
N GLY A 54 4.10 15.40 -24.61
CA GLY A 54 2.69 15.50 -24.17
C GLY A 54 1.66 15.14 -25.25
N GLN A 55 2.09 14.70 -26.44
CA GLN A 55 1.20 14.37 -27.56
C GLN A 55 0.37 13.10 -27.26
N ARG A 56 0.91 12.19 -26.45
CA ARG A 56 0.25 10.94 -26.07
C ARG A 56 0.29 10.73 -24.57
N VAL A 57 -0.84 10.35 -23.97
CA VAL A 57 -0.86 9.89 -22.58
C VAL A 57 -0.39 8.44 -22.52
N PRO A 58 0.56 8.08 -21.65
CA PRO A 58 1.10 6.73 -21.60
C PRO A 58 0.05 5.70 -21.14
N SER A 59 0.18 4.46 -21.63
CA SER A 59 -0.61 3.32 -21.18
C SER A 59 -0.19 2.91 -19.76
N HIS A 60 -1.04 2.13 -19.10
CA HIS A 60 -0.69 1.54 -17.81
C HIS A 60 0.59 0.70 -17.91
N ASP A 61 0.68 -0.15 -18.95
CA ASP A 61 1.83 -1.03 -19.17
C ASP A 61 3.13 -0.24 -19.38
N LEU A 62 3.09 0.86 -20.13
CA LEU A 62 4.26 1.71 -20.32
C LEU A 62 4.70 2.34 -19.00
N ILE A 63 3.76 2.80 -18.15
CA ILE A 63 4.10 3.35 -16.83
C ILE A 63 4.62 2.28 -15.89
N ALA A 64 4.07 1.06 -15.92
CA ALA A 64 4.57 -0.06 -15.14
C ALA A 64 6.01 -0.44 -15.55
N SER A 65 6.29 -0.52 -16.86
CA SER A 65 7.65 -0.73 -17.38
C SER A 65 8.61 0.38 -16.97
N ILE A 66 8.19 1.65 -17.04
CA ILE A 66 9.00 2.81 -16.61
C ILE A 66 9.29 2.75 -15.11
N ALA A 67 8.27 2.46 -14.30
CA ALA A 67 8.43 2.36 -12.85
C ALA A 67 9.41 1.26 -12.45
N PHE A 68 9.32 0.10 -13.12
CA PHE A 68 10.25 -1.01 -12.93
C PHE A 68 11.68 -0.65 -13.37
N ASP A 69 11.85 -0.07 -14.56
CA ASP A 69 13.15 0.30 -15.13
C ASP A 69 13.90 1.37 -14.33
N LEU A 70 13.16 2.29 -13.71
CA LEU A 70 13.68 3.37 -12.86
C LEU A 70 13.82 2.99 -11.39
N ASP A 71 13.51 1.73 -11.05
CA ASP A 71 13.50 1.22 -9.68
C ASP A 71 12.70 2.16 -8.75
N LEU A 72 11.50 2.54 -9.21
CA LEU A 72 10.59 3.36 -8.43
C LEU A 72 10.05 2.56 -7.26
N SER A 73 9.97 3.21 -6.11
CA SER A 73 9.23 2.62 -5.01
C SER A 73 7.74 2.60 -5.30
N GLU A 74 6.99 1.75 -4.61
CA GLU A 74 5.56 1.56 -4.83
C GLU A 74 4.77 2.88 -4.77
N ASP A 75 5.06 3.74 -3.79
CA ASP A 75 4.42 5.05 -3.67
C ASP A 75 4.76 5.97 -4.84
N GLU A 76 5.99 5.93 -5.35
CA GLU A 76 6.40 6.71 -6.52
C GLU A 76 5.75 6.19 -7.80
N ALA A 77 5.67 4.87 -7.96
CA ALA A 77 5.01 4.21 -9.08
C ALA A 77 3.51 4.51 -9.07
N ARG A 78 2.85 4.37 -7.91
CA ARG A 78 1.43 4.69 -7.71
C ARG A 78 1.16 6.18 -7.91
N TYR A 79 2.02 7.04 -7.39
CA TYR A 79 1.91 8.48 -7.60
C TYR A 79 2.04 8.84 -9.08
N LEU A 80 3.02 8.27 -9.79
CA LEU A 80 3.19 8.45 -11.23
C LEU A 80 1.95 7.94 -12.02
N GLN A 81 1.41 6.78 -11.66
CA GLN A 81 0.18 6.25 -12.25
C GLN A 81 -1.01 7.21 -12.05
N LEU A 82 -1.17 7.76 -10.84
CA LEU A 82 -2.23 8.72 -10.53
C LEU A 82 -2.06 10.05 -11.27
N LEU A 83 -0.82 10.54 -11.46
CA LEU A 83 -0.54 11.72 -12.29
C LEU A 83 -0.97 11.50 -13.75
N VAL A 84 -0.73 10.30 -14.28
CA VAL A 84 -1.16 9.91 -15.64
C VAL A 84 -2.67 9.74 -15.72
N GLN A 85 -3.29 9.16 -14.70
CA GLN A 85 -4.75 9.01 -14.60
C GLN A 85 -5.44 10.38 -14.57
N LEU A 86 -4.91 11.32 -13.79
CA LEU A 86 -5.39 12.70 -13.72
C LEU A 86 -5.36 13.37 -15.10
N GLU A 87 -4.29 13.17 -15.87
CA GLU A 87 -4.21 13.69 -17.25
C GLU A 87 -5.28 13.07 -18.16
N LYS A 88 -5.54 11.75 -18.05
CA LYS A 88 -6.58 11.08 -18.84
C LYS A 88 -7.97 11.63 -18.52
N GLU A 89 -8.23 11.88 -17.25
CA GLU A 89 -9.50 12.44 -16.77
C GLU A 89 -9.70 13.86 -17.28
N LYS A 90 -8.67 14.72 -17.18
CA LYS A 90 -8.67 16.09 -17.73
C LYS A 90 -8.95 16.11 -19.24
N ARG A 91 -8.26 15.27 -20.03
CA ARG A 91 -8.48 15.21 -21.49
C ARG A 91 -9.87 14.72 -21.88
N LYS A 92 -10.50 13.92 -21.02
CA LYS A 92 -11.87 13.41 -21.21
C LYS A 92 -12.93 14.28 -20.54
N ASN A 93 -12.54 15.42 -19.96
CA ASN A 93 -13.39 16.33 -19.21
C ASN A 93 -14.22 15.63 -18.12
N LYS A 94 -13.58 14.69 -17.40
CA LYS A 94 -14.17 13.93 -16.29
C LYS A 94 -13.87 14.58 -14.95
N ASP A 95 -14.67 14.25 -13.94
CA ASP A 95 -14.38 14.63 -12.55
C ASP A 95 -13.01 14.07 -12.13
N CYS A 96 -12.19 14.96 -11.57
CA CYS A 96 -10.82 14.70 -11.12
C CYS A 96 -10.69 14.72 -9.58
N SER A 97 -11.77 15.01 -8.86
CA SER A 97 -11.77 15.24 -7.40
C SER A 97 -11.14 14.08 -6.63
N ARG A 98 -11.54 12.84 -6.96
CA ARG A 98 -11.05 11.60 -6.35
C ARG A 98 -9.55 11.39 -6.59
N THR A 99 -9.09 11.55 -7.84
CA THR A 99 -7.67 11.38 -8.20
C THR A 99 -6.79 12.43 -7.52
N LEU A 100 -7.24 13.68 -7.46
CA LEU A 100 -6.56 14.77 -6.76
C LEU A 100 -6.43 14.49 -5.25
N GLN A 101 -7.48 13.93 -4.64
CA GLN A 101 -7.46 13.56 -3.23
C GLN A 101 -6.40 12.49 -2.94
N TYR A 102 -6.31 11.44 -3.77
CA TYR A 102 -5.28 10.40 -3.62
C TYR A 102 -3.87 10.93 -3.85
N LEU A 103 -3.66 11.82 -4.83
CA LEU A 103 -2.37 12.47 -5.07
C LEU A 103 -1.92 13.29 -3.85
N ASN A 104 -2.82 14.10 -3.28
CA ASN A 104 -2.53 14.89 -2.09
C ASN A 104 -2.19 14.00 -0.89
N LYS A 105 -2.91 12.87 -0.74
CA LYS A 105 -2.63 11.90 0.30
C LYS A 105 -1.25 11.27 0.11
N LEU A 106 -0.88 10.86 -1.10
CA LEU A 106 0.45 10.28 -1.37
C LEU A 106 1.61 11.27 -1.17
N LYS A 107 1.41 12.54 -1.53
CA LYS A 107 2.34 13.62 -1.16
C LYS A 107 2.48 13.78 0.34
N SER A 108 1.38 13.70 1.08
CA SER A 108 1.43 13.66 2.55
C SER A 108 2.09 12.36 3.06
N HIS A 109 1.99 11.26 2.29
CA HIS A 109 2.60 9.96 2.58
C HIS A 109 4.11 9.89 2.37
N GLY A 110 4.71 10.81 1.60
CA GLY A 110 6.18 10.94 1.48
C GLY A 110 6.91 11.21 2.81
N THR A 111 6.14 11.37 3.89
CA THR A 111 6.63 11.49 5.26
C THR A 111 6.54 10.21 6.10
N PHE A 112 6.11 9.06 5.55
CA PHE A 112 5.87 7.83 6.32
C PHE A 112 7.18 7.10 6.64
N ASN A 113 7.27 6.50 7.82
CA ASN A 113 8.38 5.62 8.16
C ASN A 113 8.12 4.26 7.50
N ARG A 114 8.89 3.90 6.47
CA ARG A 114 8.85 2.55 5.89
C ARG A 114 9.53 1.58 6.83
N ILE A 115 8.84 0.48 7.14
CA ILE A 115 9.40 -0.64 7.89
C ILE A 115 10.05 -1.58 6.87
N SER A 116 11.35 -1.84 7.02
CA SER A 116 12.02 -2.88 6.24
C SER A 116 11.42 -4.26 6.50
N LEU A 117 11.64 -5.24 5.62
CA LEU A 117 11.11 -6.59 5.80
C LEU A 117 11.65 -7.26 7.08
N ASP A 118 12.91 -6.97 7.41
CA ASP A 118 13.55 -7.47 8.64
C ASP A 118 12.89 -6.83 9.87
N GLU A 119 12.62 -5.52 9.83
CA GLU A 119 11.89 -4.85 10.89
C GLU A 119 10.45 -5.37 11.01
N PHE A 120 9.78 -5.64 9.89
CA PHE A 120 8.40 -6.17 9.88
C PHE A 120 8.33 -7.55 10.55
N SER A 121 9.37 -8.37 10.43
CA SER A 121 9.40 -9.69 11.07
C SER A 121 9.15 -9.62 12.59
N TYR A 122 9.64 -8.58 13.26
CA TYR A 122 9.47 -8.38 14.70
C TYR A 122 8.04 -7.99 15.12
N ILE A 123 7.22 -7.50 14.19
CA ILE A 123 5.82 -7.08 14.45
C ILE A 123 4.82 -7.83 13.57
N SER A 124 5.24 -8.96 12.99
CA SER A 124 4.46 -9.71 12.01
C SER A 124 3.24 -10.43 12.63
N GLN A 125 3.22 -10.63 13.95
CA GLN A 125 2.08 -11.25 14.61
C GLN A 125 0.86 -10.32 14.61
N TRP A 126 -0.35 -10.87 14.46
CA TRP A 126 -1.57 -10.09 14.21
C TRP A 126 -1.86 -9.02 15.28
N HIS A 127 -1.57 -9.35 16.53
CA HIS A 127 -1.90 -8.52 17.68
C HIS A 127 -1.08 -7.22 17.73
N PHE A 128 0.08 -7.14 17.09
CA PHE A 128 0.84 -5.90 17.01
C PHE A 128 0.04 -4.78 16.34
N PHE A 129 -0.65 -5.11 15.24
CA PHE A 129 -1.50 -4.16 14.51
C PHE A 129 -2.78 -3.84 15.26
N ALA A 130 -3.36 -4.80 15.97
CA ALA A 130 -4.51 -4.55 16.84
C ALA A 130 -4.13 -3.59 17.99
N ILE A 131 -3.06 -3.88 18.73
CA ILE A 131 -2.54 -3.03 19.83
C ILE A 131 -2.19 -1.63 19.32
N LYS A 132 -1.51 -1.53 18.16
CA LYS A 132 -1.21 -0.24 17.52
C LYS A 132 -2.48 0.60 17.29
N ASN A 133 -3.62 -0.02 17.01
CA ASN A 133 -4.88 0.69 16.77
C ASN A 133 -5.70 0.90 18.05
N LEU A 134 -5.59 0.02 19.06
CA LEU A 134 -6.31 0.18 20.34
C LEU A 134 -6.03 1.52 21.02
N VAL A 135 -4.83 2.09 20.86
CA VAL A 135 -4.47 3.42 21.39
C VAL A 135 -5.33 4.57 20.83
N LEU A 136 -6.13 4.31 19.79
CA LEU A 136 -7.06 5.29 19.21
C LEU A 136 -8.48 5.21 19.78
N LEU A 137 -8.76 4.21 20.62
CA LEU A 137 -10.06 4.09 21.25
C LEU A 137 -10.29 5.22 22.24
N GLU A 138 -11.52 5.73 22.30
CA GLU A 138 -11.88 6.80 23.24
C GLU A 138 -11.71 6.36 24.71
N ASP A 139 -11.99 5.09 25.00
CA ASP A 139 -11.87 4.49 26.32
C ASP A 139 -10.54 3.74 26.54
N PHE A 140 -9.53 4.00 25.70
CA PHE A 140 -8.25 3.30 25.77
C PHE A 140 -7.61 3.38 27.16
N ARG A 141 -7.18 2.22 27.67
CA ARG A 141 -6.41 2.11 28.91
C ARG A 141 -5.14 1.34 28.64
N GLU A 142 -4.01 1.87 29.09
CA GLU A 142 -2.76 1.11 29.12
C GLU A 142 -2.71 0.15 30.31
N ASP A 143 -3.71 -0.72 30.38
CA ASP A 143 -3.80 -1.82 31.32
C ASP A 143 -3.72 -3.12 30.51
N TYR A 144 -2.75 -3.98 30.83
CA TYR A 144 -2.44 -5.14 29.99
C TYR A 144 -3.54 -6.20 30.02
N ASP A 145 -4.28 -6.30 31.13
CA ASP A 145 -5.44 -7.18 31.25
C ASP A 145 -6.63 -6.63 30.48
N TRP A 146 -6.85 -5.31 30.50
CA TRP A 146 -7.84 -4.63 29.68
C TRP A 146 -7.56 -4.85 28.19
N ILE A 147 -6.32 -4.66 27.73
CA ILE A 147 -5.93 -4.90 26.34
C ILE A 147 -6.11 -6.38 25.97
N SER A 148 -5.70 -7.31 26.83
CA SER A 148 -5.94 -8.75 26.64
C SER A 148 -7.43 -9.06 26.46
N ASN A 149 -8.29 -8.48 27.30
CA ASN A 149 -9.74 -8.63 27.21
C ASN A 149 -10.31 -8.04 25.92
N GLN A 150 -9.88 -6.85 25.51
CA GLN A 150 -10.27 -6.25 24.22
C GLN A 150 -9.87 -7.12 23.02
N LEU A 151 -8.75 -7.86 23.14
CA LEU A 151 -8.29 -8.84 22.18
C LEU A 151 -8.94 -10.22 22.38
N ARG A 152 -10.10 -10.29 23.03
CA ARG A 152 -10.88 -11.53 23.30
C ARG A 152 -10.07 -12.60 24.02
N LYS A 153 -9.15 -12.19 24.90
CA LYS A 153 -8.24 -13.06 25.66
C LYS A 153 -7.35 -13.95 24.80
N LYS A 154 -7.17 -13.61 23.51
CA LYS A 154 -6.29 -14.36 22.58
C LYS A 154 -4.81 -14.03 22.79
N VAL A 155 -4.49 -13.01 23.58
CA VAL A 155 -3.12 -12.57 23.88
C VAL A 155 -3.01 -12.32 25.38
N GLN A 156 -2.11 -13.03 26.06
CA GLN A 156 -1.91 -12.86 27.51
C GLN A 156 -1.35 -11.48 27.84
N ALA A 157 -1.67 -10.94 29.03
CA ALA A 157 -1.20 -9.64 29.51
C ALA A 157 0.34 -9.50 29.47
N SER A 158 1.08 -10.57 29.81
CA SER A 158 2.55 -10.62 29.71
C SER A 158 3.04 -10.41 28.27
N LYS A 159 2.38 -11.03 27.29
CA LYS A 159 2.67 -10.88 25.87
C LYS A 159 2.30 -9.47 25.38
N VAL A 160 1.15 -8.95 25.80
CA VAL A 160 0.73 -7.55 25.50
C VAL A 160 1.82 -6.57 25.92
N LYS A 161 2.33 -6.68 27.16
CA LYS A 161 3.41 -5.84 27.68
C LYS A 161 4.62 -5.85 26.75
N SER A 162 5.14 -7.05 26.44
CA SER A 162 6.30 -7.18 25.56
C SER A 162 6.05 -6.64 24.14
N SER A 163 4.82 -6.76 23.63
CA SER A 163 4.45 -6.25 22.32
C SER A 163 4.38 -4.72 22.29
N ILE A 164 3.90 -4.08 23.35
CA ILE A 164 3.93 -2.61 23.50
C ILE A 164 5.37 -2.11 23.55
N GLU A 165 6.23 -2.74 24.37
CA GLU A 165 7.65 -2.39 24.47
C GLU A 165 8.34 -2.47 23.11
N GLN A 166 8.06 -3.53 22.34
CA GLN A 166 8.59 -3.71 20.98
C GLN A 166 8.04 -2.65 20.01
N LEU A 167 6.75 -2.32 20.05
CA LEU A 167 6.15 -1.26 19.22
C LEU A 167 6.77 0.11 19.51
N VAL A 168 7.06 0.41 20.78
CA VAL A 168 7.74 1.65 21.18
C VAL A 168 9.20 1.64 20.72
N LYS A 169 9.91 0.53 20.90
CA LYS A 169 11.31 0.37 20.46
C LYS A 169 11.47 0.59 18.96
N MET A 170 10.51 0.11 18.16
CA MET A 170 10.49 0.29 16.70
C MET A 170 9.90 1.64 16.27
N GLY A 171 9.51 2.48 17.23
CA GLY A 171 8.89 3.78 17.00
C GLY A 171 7.45 3.70 16.48
N VAL A 172 6.90 2.51 16.24
CA VAL A 172 5.52 2.28 15.75
C VAL A 172 4.47 2.89 16.67
N LEU A 173 4.76 2.87 17.97
CA LEU A 173 4.12 3.70 18.98
C LEU A 173 5.16 4.63 19.61
N LYS A 174 4.71 5.74 20.16
CA LYS A 174 5.54 6.68 20.93
C LYS A 174 4.86 7.04 22.22
N ARG A 175 5.67 7.49 23.19
CA ARG A 175 5.20 8.15 24.40
C ARG A 175 5.07 9.65 24.14
N ASP A 176 4.02 10.28 24.65
CA ASP A 176 3.96 11.74 24.71
C ASP A 176 4.69 12.28 25.95
N LYS A 177 4.55 13.59 26.21
CA LYS A 177 5.22 14.26 27.34
C LYS A 177 4.70 13.78 28.69
N ASP A 178 3.47 13.29 28.73
CA ASP A 178 2.79 12.83 29.95
C ASP A 178 2.94 11.30 30.12
N GLY A 179 3.67 10.64 29.21
CA GLY A 179 3.94 9.21 29.25
C GLY A 179 2.87 8.35 28.58
N ASN A 180 1.84 8.93 27.96
CA ASN A 180 0.78 8.17 27.32
C ASN A 180 1.22 7.62 25.95
N LEU A 181 0.70 6.44 25.59
CA LEU A 181 0.91 5.87 24.27
C LEU A 181 0.16 6.65 23.20
N LYS A 182 0.85 6.94 22.09
CA LYS A 182 0.26 7.54 20.90
C LYS A 182 0.84 6.93 19.63
N LYS A 183 0.05 6.98 18.55
CA LYS A 183 0.60 6.77 17.20
C LYS A 183 1.48 7.96 16.82
N PRO A 184 2.61 7.74 16.14
CA PRO A 184 3.37 8.84 15.54
C PRO A 184 2.53 9.54 14.47
N THR A 185 2.78 10.85 14.28
CA THR A 185 2.15 11.69 13.24
C THR A 185 2.39 11.18 11.81
N LYS A 186 3.45 10.38 11.63
CA LYS A 186 3.80 9.70 10.39
C LYS A 186 3.32 8.26 10.48
N GLY A 187 2.47 7.83 9.57
CA GLY A 187 2.05 6.43 9.57
C GLY A 187 3.18 5.49 9.14
N TYR A 188 2.90 4.20 9.23
CA TYR A 188 3.81 3.13 8.82
C TYR A 188 3.19 2.41 7.65
N SER A 189 3.96 2.26 6.58
CA SER A 189 3.66 1.33 5.49
C SER A 189 4.63 0.17 5.58
N THR A 190 4.13 -1.05 5.43
CA THR A 190 4.97 -2.17 4.99
C THR A 190 5.38 -1.85 3.56
N GLY A 191 6.67 -1.97 3.23
CA GLY A 191 7.10 -1.91 1.84
C GLY A 191 6.65 -3.18 1.13
N ASP A 192 5.79 -3.07 0.12
CA ASP A 192 5.32 -4.25 -0.60
C ASP A 192 6.23 -4.53 -1.79
N THR A 193 6.72 -5.78 -1.89
CA THR A 193 6.95 -6.54 -3.15
C THR A 193 7.70 -7.86 -2.95
N ILE A 194 8.31 -8.14 -1.79
CA ILE A 194 9.01 -9.41 -1.56
C ILE A 194 8.19 -10.30 -0.62
N PRO A 195 7.76 -11.50 -1.06
CA PRO A 195 7.12 -12.49 -0.21
C PRO A 195 8.06 -12.96 0.92
N SER A 196 8.05 -12.27 2.05
CA SER A 196 8.77 -12.73 3.24
C SER A 196 7.97 -13.80 3.98
N SER A 197 8.66 -14.66 4.72
CA SER A 197 8.03 -15.60 5.64
C SER A 197 7.14 -14.86 6.65
N ALA A 198 7.57 -13.68 7.11
CA ALA A 198 6.83 -12.83 8.01
C ALA A 198 5.50 -12.36 7.43
N ILE A 199 5.46 -11.89 6.18
CA ILE A 199 4.22 -11.47 5.51
C ILE A 199 3.25 -12.64 5.36
N ARG A 200 3.75 -13.82 4.96
CA ARG A 200 2.92 -15.03 4.87
C ARG A 200 2.35 -15.42 6.23
N SER A 201 3.17 -15.40 7.28
CA SER A 201 2.72 -15.70 8.65
C SER A 201 1.66 -14.70 9.12
N HIS A 202 1.88 -13.41 8.89
CA HIS A 202 0.91 -12.36 9.22
C HIS A 202 -0.45 -12.61 8.55
N HIS A 203 -0.46 -12.86 7.23
CA HIS A 203 -1.71 -13.15 6.51
C HIS A 203 -2.39 -14.43 7.02
N LYS A 204 -1.63 -15.49 7.34
CA LYS A 204 -2.18 -16.72 7.92
C LYS A 204 -2.85 -16.45 9.27
N GLU A 205 -2.21 -15.69 10.15
CA GLU A 205 -2.78 -15.32 11.45
C GLU A 205 -4.06 -14.49 11.28
N MET A 206 -4.06 -13.51 10.36
CA MET A 206 -5.25 -12.71 10.06
C MET A 206 -6.41 -13.54 9.48
N ILE A 207 -6.12 -14.45 8.56
CA ILE A 207 -7.12 -15.39 8.02
C ILE A 207 -7.67 -16.28 9.14
N SER A 208 -6.82 -16.77 10.04
CA SER A 208 -7.24 -17.52 11.22
C SER A 208 -8.17 -16.70 12.13
N ARG A 209 -7.91 -15.40 12.34
CA ARG A 209 -8.85 -14.52 13.07
C ARG A 209 -10.21 -14.40 12.37
N GLY A 210 -10.20 -14.31 11.05
CA GLY A 210 -11.42 -14.28 10.22
C GLY A 210 -12.19 -15.60 10.29
N HIS A 211 -11.50 -16.73 10.20
CA HIS A 211 -12.08 -18.06 10.37
C HIS A 211 -12.77 -18.22 11.73
N GLU A 212 -12.07 -17.93 12.83
CA GLU A 212 -12.64 -18.00 14.18
C GLU A 212 -13.84 -17.06 14.39
N SER A 213 -13.88 -15.93 13.66
CA SER A 213 -15.00 -15.00 13.76
C SER A 213 -16.35 -15.60 13.33
N ILE A 214 -16.34 -16.69 12.54
CA ILE A 214 -17.54 -17.44 12.12
C ILE A 214 -18.27 -18.08 13.31
N ASP A 215 -17.53 -18.46 14.35
CA ASP A 215 -18.09 -19.10 15.54
C ASP A 215 -18.16 -18.12 16.72
N GLU A 216 -17.24 -17.16 16.81
CA GLU A 216 -17.04 -16.34 18.02
C GLU A 216 -17.69 -14.95 18.00
N ILE A 217 -18.04 -14.40 16.83
CA ILE A 217 -18.56 -13.02 16.70
C ILE A 217 -20.01 -13.05 16.25
N GLU A 218 -20.91 -12.27 16.84
CA GLU A 218 -22.31 -12.25 16.39
C GLU A 218 -22.47 -11.84 14.93
N MET A 219 -23.47 -12.40 14.23
CA MET A 219 -23.73 -12.08 12.82
C MET A 219 -23.91 -10.58 12.55
N ALA A 220 -24.51 -9.84 13.48
CA ALA A 220 -24.71 -8.39 13.35
C ALA A 220 -23.40 -7.59 13.41
N LEU A 221 -22.32 -8.17 13.94
CA LEU A 221 -21.02 -7.53 14.15
C LEU A 221 -19.97 -7.96 13.12
N ARG A 222 -20.32 -8.83 12.17
CA ARG A 222 -19.40 -9.35 11.15
C ARG A 222 -20.03 -9.35 9.77
N GLN A 223 -19.21 -9.11 8.75
CA GLN A 223 -19.58 -9.33 7.35
C GLN A 223 -18.65 -10.37 6.74
N ILE A 224 -19.19 -11.53 6.39
CA ILE A 224 -18.45 -12.62 5.73
C ILE A 224 -19.19 -12.96 4.45
N SER A 225 -18.50 -12.86 3.32
CA SER A 225 -19.05 -13.15 2.00
C SER A 225 -18.05 -13.96 1.19
N SER A 226 -18.55 -14.88 0.36
CA SER A 226 -17.75 -15.68 -0.55
C SER A 226 -18.32 -15.59 -1.95
N LEU A 227 -17.44 -15.48 -2.94
CA LEU A 227 -17.77 -15.44 -4.35
C LEU A 227 -16.83 -16.39 -5.10
N THR A 228 -17.40 -17.29 -5.88
CA THR A 228 -16.66 -18.13 -6.83
C THR A 228 -17.06 -17.72 -8.24
N LEU A 229 -16.09 -17.33 -9.07
CA LEU A 229 -16.34 -16.91 -10.44
C LEU A 229 -15.36 -17.53 -11.43
N ALA A 230 -15.81 -17.72 -12.67
CA ALA A 230 -14.93 -17.96 -13.81
C ALA A 230 -14.45 -16.59 -14.34
N ILE A 231 -13.14 -16.44 -14.52
CA ILE A 231 -12.51 -15.20 -15.00
C ILE A 231 -11.49 -15.54 -16.09
N GLY A 232 -11.39 -14.70 -17.11
CA GLY A 232 -10.34 -14.83 -18.13
C GLY A 232 -8.97 -14.38 -17.59
N ASP A 233 -7.89 -14.99 -18.06
CA ASP A 233 -6.52 -14.69 -17.60
C ASP A 233 -6.17 -13.19 -17.75
N ASP A 234 -6.63 -12.56 -18.84
CA ASP A 234 -6.41 -11.14 -19.15
C ASP A 234 -7.13 -10.16 -18.19
N ASP A 235 -8.11 -10.65 -17.42
CA ASP A 235 -8.89 -9.84 -16.48
C ASP A 235 -8.40 -9.99 -15.02
N ILE A 236 -7.49 -10.93 -14.74
CA ILE A 236 -6.98 -11.17 -13.39
C ILE A 236 -6.31 -9.91 -12.82
N SER A 237 -5.50 -9.20 -13.62
CA SER A 237 -4.85 -7.97 -13.18
C SER A 237 -5.89 -6.90 -12.82
N LYS A 238 -6.86 -6.68 -13.72
CA LYS A 238 -7.93 -5.69 -13.50
C LYS A 238 -8.75 -6.00 -12.25
N ALA A 239 -9.02 -7.28 -11.97
CA ALA A 239 -9.72 -7.70 -10.77
C ALA A 239 -8.91 -7.39 -9.50
N LYS A 240 -7.60 -7.66 -9.50
CA LYS A 240 -6.70 -7.30 -8.38
C LYS A 240 -6.66 -5.79 -8.16
N ASP A 241 -6.57 -5.01 -9.23
CA ASP A 241 -6.54 -3.54 -9.15
C ASP A 241 -7.82 -3.01 -8.50
N LYS A 242 -8.98 -3.51 -8.91
CA LYS A 242 -10.28 -3.15 -8.29
C LYS A 242 -10.35 -3.49 -6.81
N ILE A 243 -9.80 -4.63 -6.40
CA ILE A 243 -9.76 -5.01 -4.97
C ILE A 243 -8.85 -4.07 -4.18
N ILE A 244 -7.70 -3.71 -4.74
CA ILE A 244 -6.77 -2.76 -4.12
C ILE A 244 -7.43 -1.38 -3.98
N GLU A 245 -8.07 -0.88 -5.04
CA GLU A 245 -8.82 0.39 -5.03
C GLU A 245 -9.92 0.37 -3.97
N PHE A 246 -10.69 -0.72 -3.89
CA PHE A 246 -11.71 -0.91 -2.86
C PHE A 246 -11.13 -0.84 -1.46
N CYS A 247 -10.06 -1.59 -1.16
CA CYS A 247 -9.42 -1.57 0.15
C CYS A 247 -8.93 -0.16 0.54
N GLN A 248 -8.36 0.57 -0.42
CA GLN A 248 -7.88 1.94 -0.20
C GLN A 248 -9.02 2.91 0.07
N GLU A 249 -10.10 2.83 -0.72
CA GLU A 249 -11.33 3.61 -0.53
C GLU A 249 -11.98 3.28 0.82
N PHE A 250 -12.16 2.00 1.13
CA PHE A 250 -12.74 1.55 2.39
C PHE A 250 -11.97 2.07 3.60
N ASN A 251 -10.64 1.92 3.61
CA ASN A 251 -9.81 2.46 4.67
C ASN A 251 -9.88 3.99 4.73
N HIS A 252 -9.92 4.68 3.57
CA HIS A 252 -10.04 6.13 3.56
C HIS A 252 -11.36 6.62 4.15
N THR A 253 -12.46 5.94 3.84
CA THR A 253 -13.81 6.32 4.28
C THR A 253 -14.04 6.05 5.76
N PHE A 254 -13.54 4.92 6.28
CA PHE A 254 -13.93 4.43 7.61
C PHE A 254 -12.83 4.50 8.68
N ALA A 255 -11.55 4.60 8.32
CA ALA A 255 -10.50 4.68 9.33
C ALA A 255 -10.54 6.00 10.09
N LYS A 256 -10.44 5.92 11.42
CA LYS A 256 -10.32 7.06 12.32
C LYS A 256 -8.88 7.18 12.83
N ASP A 257 -8.41 8.42 13.00
CA ASP A 257 -7.10 8.73 13.59
C ASP A 257 -7.17 9.06 15.10
N LYS A 258 -8.37 9.14 15.67
CA LYS A 258 -8.67 9.33 17.10
C LYS A 258 -10.15 9.03 17.37
N ASN A 259 -10.51 8.85 18.64
CA ASN A 259 -11.89 8.66 19.11
C ASN A 259 -12.61 7.56 18.31
N ALA A 260 -11.92 6.44 18.14
CA ALA A 260 -12.50 5.24 17.58
C ALA A 260 -13.30 4.49 18.64
N ASP A 261 -14.38 3.84 18.24
CA ASP A 261 -15.25 3.09 19.15
C ASP A 261 -14.84 1.63 19.23
N SER A 262 -14.23 1.11 18.16
CA SER A 262 -13.85 -0.29 18.02
C SER A 262 -12.83 -0.48 16.89
N ILE A 263 -12.13 -1.61 16.91
CA ILE A 263 -11.16 -2.00 15.89
C ILE A 263 -11.70 -3.16 15.07
N TYR A 264 -11.81 -2.95 13.76
CA TYR A 264 -12.23 -3.98 12.81
C TYR A 264 -11.05 -4.43 11.94
N GLN A 265 -11.07 -5.71 11.57
CA GLN A 265 -10.14 -6.30 10.62
C GLN A 265 -10.89 -6.64 9.33
N LEU A 266 -10.44 -6.09 8.20
CA LEU A 266 -10.92 -6.47 6.86
C LEU A 266 -9.91 -7.41 6.20
N ASN A 267 -10.41 -8.55 5.75
CA ASN A 267 -9.64 -9.58 5.06
C ASN A 267 -10.29 -9.84 3.70
N ILE A 268 -9.50 -9.76 2.61
CA ILE A 268 -9.96 -10.11 1.27
C ILE A 268 -8.93 -11.05 0.65
N GLN A 269 -9.38 -12.21 0.19
CA GLN A 269 -8.54 -13.19 -0.50
C GLN A 269 -9.10 -13.45 -1.89
N PHE A 270 -8.26 -13.28 -2.90
CA PHE A 270 -8.57 -13.61 -4.30
C PHE A 270 -7.50 -14.56 -4.82
N PHE A 271 -7.89 -15.82 -5.02
CA PHE A 271 -6.97 -16.91 -5.38
C PHE A 271 -7.65 -17.90 -6.34
N PRO A 272 -6.88 -18.57 -7.21
CA PRO A 272 -7.41 -19.57 -8.12
C PRO A 272 -7.74 -20.87 -7.36
N HIS A 273 -8.90 -21.47 -7.65
CA HIS A 273 -9.24 -22.82 -7.20
C HIS A 273 -8.74 -23.91 -8.17
N THR A 274 -8.40 -23.52 -9.40
CA THR A 274 -7.91 -24.42 -10.45
C THR A 274 -6.43 -24.16 -10.74
N LEU A 275 -5.78 -25.13 -11.38
CA LEU A 275 -4.44 -24.93 -11.90
C LEU A 275 -4.43 -23.78 -12.91
N VAL A 276 -3.62 -22.75 -12.65
CA VAL A 276 -3.39 -21.67 -13.60
C VAL A 276 -2.47 -22.21 -14.69
N LYS A 277 -2.97 -22.27 -15.94
CA LYS A 277 -2.13 -22.64 -17.08
C LYS A 277 -1.02 -21.59 -17.18
N LYS A 278 0.25 -22.00 -17.15
CA LYS A 278 1.37 -21.08 -17.44
C LYS A 278 1.23 -20.59 -18.88
N GLY A 279 0.56 -19.45 -19.08
CA GLY A 279 0.56 -18.73 -20.34
C GLY A 279 1.97 -18.22 -20.64
N LYS A 280 2.40 -18.38 -21.90
CA LYS A 280 3.73 -18.07 -22.42
C LYS A 280 4.23 -16.71 -21.94
N GLN A 281 5.27 -16.69 -21.11
CA GLN A 281 6.16 -15.55 -21.04
C GLN A 281 6.81 -15.42 -22.42
N GLN A 282 6.34 -14.46 -23.22
CA GLN A 282 7.06 -13.91 -24.36
C GLN A 282 7.52 -12.51 -24.00
#